data_AF-A0A942C7X5-F1
#
_entry.id   AF-A0A942C7X5-F1
#
_cell.length_a   1.000
_cell.length_b   1.000
_cell.length_c   1.000
_cell.angle_alpha   90.00
_cell.angle_beta   90.00
_cell.angle_gamma   90.00
#
_symmetry.space_group_name_H-M   'P 1'
#
loop_
_entity.id
_entity.type
_entity.pdbx_description
1 polymer ?
#
loop_
_entity_poly.entity_id
_entity_poly.type
_entity_poly.pdbx_seq_one_letter_code
_entity_poly.pdbx_strand_id
1 'polypeptide(L)' 'MTDEEIDFSDSPELTPDRFARAIVRRGLQPVPRKAQLTLRLDQDVLEWFREQGQGYQTQINALLRAYMNAHKQSG' A
#
# COMPACT_ATOMS: atom_id res chain seq x y z
N MET A 1 25.14 25.53 -5.80
CA MET A 1 24.59 24.28 -6.32
C MET A 1 24.35 24.43 -7.80
N THR A 2 25.44 24.22 -8.54
CA THR A 2 25.41 23.87 -9.95
C THR A 2 25.33 22.35 -10.09
N ASP A 3 24.89 21.86 -11.24
CA ASP A 3 24.82 20.42 -11.52
C ASP A 3 26.19 19.71 -11.36
N GLU A 4 27.29 20.45 -11.52
CA GLU A 4 28.67 19.97 -11.30
C GLU A 4 29.00 19.65 -9.84
N GLU A 5 28.23 20.16 -8.88
CA GLU A 5 28.44 19.92 -7.45
C GLU A 5 27.66 18.70 -6.92
N ILE A 6 26.96 17.96 -7.80
CA ILE A 6 26.16 16.79 -7.43
C ILE A 6 27.04 15.53 -7.39
N ASP A 7 27.14 14.89 -6.22
CA ASP A 7 27.82 13.60 -6.06
C ASP A 7 26.91 12.43 -6.49
N PHE A 8 27.38 11.63 -7.45
CA PHE A 8 26.69 10.45 -7.98
C PHE A 8 27.33 9.12 -7.53
N SER A 9 28.26 9.14 -6.58
CA SER A 9 28.97 7.96 -6.09
C SER A 9 28.02 6.81 -5.65
N ASP A 10 26.89 7.15 -5.03
CA ASP A 10 25.86 6.20 -4.57
C ASP A 10 24.82 5.82 -5.64
N SER A 11 24.80 6.50 -6.78
CA SER A 11 23.83 6.28 -7.86
C SER A 11 24.51 6.16 -9.23
N PRO A 12 25.27 5.07 -9.46
CA PRO A 12 26.01 4.88 -10.71
C PRO A 12 25.07 4.73 -11.92
N GLU A 13 25.47 5.28 -13.06
CA GLU A 13 24.67 5.29 -14.30
C GLU A 13 24.34 3.89 -14.82
N LEU A 14 23.08 3.60 -15.13
CA LEU A 14 22.67 2.28 -15.60
C LEU A 14 23.38 1.87 -16.90
N THR A 15 24.16 0.80 -16.86
CA THR A 15 24.85 0.29 -18.06
C THR A 15 23.93 -0.65 -18.88
N PRO A 16 24.17 -0.82 -20.19
CA PRO A 16 23.38 -1.72 -21.02
C PRO A 16 23.36 -3.17 -20.52
N ASP A 17 24.49 -3.69 -20.03
CA ASP A 17 24.58 -5.05 -19.44
C ASP A 17 23.77 -5.16 -18.14
N ARG A 18 23.79 -4.12 -17.29
CA ARG A 18 22.95 -4.06 -16.08
C ARG A 18 21.47 -4.06 -16.43
N PHE A 19 21.07 -3.30 -17.45
CA PHE A 19 19.69 -3.27 -17.91
C PHE A 19 19.26 -4.62 -18.52
N ALA A 20 20.13 -5.27 -19.29
CA ALA A 20 19.85 -6.58 -19.88
C ALA A 20 19.58 -7.68 -18.82
N ARG A 21 20.17 -7.56 -17.63
CA ARG A 21 19.98 -8.48 -16.49
C ARG A 21 18.83 -8.08 -15.57
N ALA A 22 18.14 -6.96 -15.85
CA ALA A 22 17.06 -6.49 -15.01
C ALA A 22 15.86 -7.45 -15.07
N ILE A 23 15.26 -7.74 -13.91
CA ILE A 23 14.03 -8.52 -13.84
C ILE A 23 12.85 -7.59 -14.14
N VAL A 24 12.28 -7.73 -15.33
CA VAL A 24 11.04 -7.03 -15.68
C VAL A 24 9.89 -7.65 -14.88
N ARG A 25 9.41 -6.92 -13.86
CA ARG A 25 8.17 -7.28 -13.16
C ARG A 25 6.95 -6.95 -14.03
N ARG A 26 6.63 -7.86 -14.95
CA ARG A 26 5.45 -7.76 -15.81
C ARG A 26 4.23 -8.34 -15.08
N GLY A 27 3.12 -7.62 -15.05
CA GLY A 27 1.86 -8.12 -14.48
C GLY A 27 1.67 -7.87 -12.98
N LEU A 28 2.33 -6.86 -12.40
CA LEU A 28 1.91 -6.35 -11.09
C LEU A 28 0.46 -5.89 -11.19
N GLN A 29 -0.43 -6.55 -10.46
CA GLN A 29 -1.81 -6.10 -10.34
C GLN A 29 -1.80 -4.71 -9.70
N PRO A 30 -2.47 -3.72 -10.29
CA PRO A 30 -2.57 -2.39 -9.68
C PRO A 30 -3.16 -2.55 -8.28
N VAL A 31 -2.45 -2.03 -7.27
CA VAL A 31 -3.02 -2.01 -5.92
C VAL A 31 -4.24 -1.10 -5.96
N PRO A 32 -5.45 -1.60 -5.62
CA PRO A 32 -6.64 -0.78 -5.64
C PRO A 32 -6.45 0.43 -4.72
N ARG A 33 -6.75 1.62 -5.23
CA ARG A 33 -6.56 2.87 -4.47
C ARG A 33 -7.47 2.86 -3.26
N LYS A 34 -6.90 3.13 -2.09
CA LYS A 34 -7.64 3.38 -0.85
C LYS A 34 -7.92 4.88 -0.76
N ALA A 35 -9.16 5.24 -0.43
CA ALA A 35 -9.50 6.62 -0.10
C ALA A 35 -9.11 6.88 1.38
N GLN A 36 -8.45 8.00 1.64
CA GLN A 36 -8.22 8.46 3.01
C GLN A 36 -9.45 9.27 3.44
N LEU A 37 -10.07 8.87 4.55
CA LEU A 37 -11.18 9.60 5.16
C LEU A 37 -11.06 9.60 6.68
N THR A 38 -11.71 10.57 7.32
CA THR A 38 -11.87 10.60 8.77
C THR A 38 -13.20 9.93 9.13
N LEU A 39 -13.13 8.81 9.86
CA LEU A 39 -14.29 8.06 10.33
C LEU A 39 -14.30 8.06 11.87
N ARG A 40 -15.49 8.16 12.47
CA ARG A 40 -15.68 7.96 13.90
C ARG A 40 -16.12 6.51 14.15
N LEU A 41 -15.48 5.86 15.10
CA LEU A 41 -15.82 4.53 15.60
C LEU A 41 -16.05 4.65 17.10
N ASP A 42 -16.92 3.81 17.64
CA ASP A 42 -17.07 3.70 19.08
C ASP A 42 -15.74 3.25 19.71
N GLN A 43 -15.49 3.74 20.93
CA GLN A 43 -14.19 3.58 21.58
C GLN A 43 -13.88 2.10 21.84
N ASP A 44 -14.85 1.36 22.37
CA ASP A 44 -14.76 -0.07 22.67
C ASP A 44 -14.46 -0.89 21.41
N VAL A 45 -15.11 -0.58 20.28
CA VAL A 45 -14.84 -1.22 18.99
C VAL A 45 -13.41 -0.97 18.55
N LEU A 46 -12.92 0.27 18.66
CA LEU A 46 -11.56 0.62 18.29
C LEU A 46 -10.52 -0.08 19.19
N GLU A 47 -10.77 -0.14 20.50
CA GLU A 47 -9.89 -0.82 21.45
C GLU A 47 -9.81 -2.32 21.15
N TRP A 48 -10.94 -2.98 20.93
CA TRP A 48 -10.98 -4.40 20.56
C TRP A 48 -10.16 -4.72 19.30
N PHE A 49 -10.21 -3.86 18.28
CA PHE A 49 -9.38 -4.04 17.09
C PHE A 49 -7.89 -3.78 17.36
N ARG A 50 -7.56 -2.81 18.22
CA ARG A 50 -6.16 -2.52 18.58
C ARG A 50 -5.51 -3.65 19.36
N GLU A 51 -6.26 -4.36 20.20
CA GLU A 51 -5.77 -5.54 20.95
C GLU A 51 -5.30 -6.68 20.02
N GLN A 52 -5.79 -6.74 18.79
CA GLN A 52 -5.38 -7.74 17.79
C GLN A 52 -4.01 -7.45 17.15
N GLY A 53 -3.38 -6.33 17.52
CA GLY A 53 -2.00 -6.00 17.17
C GLY A 53 -1.82 -5.16 15.90
N GLN A 54 -0.61 -5.23 15.35
CA GLN A 54 -0.23 -4.41 14.18
C GLN A 54 -1.07 -4.82 12.97
N GLY A 55 -1.86 -3.88 12.45
CA GLY A 55 -2.74 -4.13 11.30
C GLY A 55 -4.24 -3.99 11.59
N TYR A 56 -4.63 -3.53 12.78
CA TYR A 56 -6.05 -3.30 13.13
C TYR A 56 -6.84 -2.50 12.08
N GLN A 57 -6.24 -1.48 11.45
CA GLN A 57 -6.89 -0.72 10.36
C GLN A 57 -7.14 -1.58 9.11
N THR A 58 -6.22 -2.51 8.80
CA THR A 58 -6.39 -3.46 7.69
C THR A 58 -7.52 -4.44 7.98
N GLN A 59 -7.67 -4.88 9.23
CA GLN A 59 -8.78 -5.74 9.66
C GLN A 59 -10.12 -5.03 9.58
N ILE A 60 -10.21 -3.78 10.07
CA ILE A 60 -11.43 -2.95 9.94
C ILE A 60 -11.83 -2.84 8.48
N ASN A 61 -10.90 -2.52 7.58
CA ASN A 61 -11.19 -2.43 6.15
C ASN A 61 -11.60 -3.79 5.54
N ALA A 62 -11.04 -4.90 6.00
CA ALA A 62 -11.42 -6.24 5.55
C ALA A 62 -12.86 -6.58 5.97
N LEU A 63 -13.25 -6.26 7.21
CA LEU A 63 -14.62 -6.44 7.70
C LEU A 63 -15.62 -5.63 6.89
N LEU A 64 -15.35 -4.33 6.66
CA LEU A 64 -16.21 -3.46 5.85
C LEU A 64 -16.37 -3.99 4.42
N ARG A 65 -15.30 -4.53 3.83
CA ARG A 65 -15.34 -5.16 2.49
C ARG A 65 -16.17 -6.43 2.48
N ALA A 66 -16.04 -7.29 3.49
CA ALA A 66 -16.84 -8.50 3.61
C ALA A 66 -18.33 -8.17 3.74
N TYR A 67 -18.68 -7.21 4.60
CA TYR A 67 -20.05 -6.71 4.74
C TYR A 67 -20.59 -6.17 3.42
N MET A 68 -19.84 -5.31 2.73
CA MET A 68 -20.22 -4.77 1.42
C MET A 68 -20.49 -5.89 0.40
N ASN A 69 -19.62 -6.90 0.32
CA ASN A 69 -19.77 -8.00 -0.64
C ASN A 69 -21.03 -8.84 -0.36
N ALA A 70 -21.31 -9.16 0.90
CA ALA A 70 -22.50 -9.92 1.29
C ALA A 70 -23.79 -9.21 0.87
N HIS A 71 -23.84 -7.88 1.02
CA HIS A 71 -25.02 -7.08 0.67
C HIS A 71 -25.13 -6.79 -0.83
N LYS A 72 -24.02 -6.79 -1.57
CA LYS A 72 -24.02 -6.67 -3.04
C LYS A 72 -24.49 -7.93 -3.77
N GLN A 73 -24.39 -9.10 -3.16
CA GLN A 73 -24.82 -10.37 -3.77
C GLN A 73 -26.31 -10.66 -3.55
N SER A 74 -26.98 -9.88 -2.69
CA SER A 74 -28.37 -10.08 -2.29
C SER A 74 -29.36 -9.16 -3.02
N GLY A 75 -28.91 -8.41 -4.03
CA GLY A 75 -29.74 -7.55 -4.88
C GLY A 75 -29.27 -7.63 -6.33
#